data_AF-A0A6A0HKL9-F1
#
_entry.id   AF-A0A6A0HKL9-F1
#
_cell.length_a   1.000
_cell.length_b   1.000
_cell.length_c   1.000
_cell.angle_alpha   90.00
_cell.angle_beta   90.00
_cell.angle_gamma   90.00
#
_symmetry.space_group_name_H-M   'P 1'
#
loop_
_entity.id
_entity.type
_entity.pdbx_description
1 polymer ?
#
loop_
_entity_poly.entity_id
_entity_poly.type
_entity_poly.pdbx_seq_one_letter_code
_entity_poly.pdbx_strand_id
1 'polypeptide(L)'
;MSQDFTPAELKSRITKLHDPRTPQEELKRIVMTLAHLDNAEALQALEEFRQSSRAAEVEWIEQAIDESTYFVLEPKNEREEKDYLRVELWQEYEEELYDKMAQREAAEVHKQQLEVEKEFLEEAMAAAPNESIRLQVIARHSGIDTLILMAVNDRMNLEDEIAGLEFILAQIEKAVESPLYRTHGKREIGVHIHRDCETWLKKRKE
;
A
#
# COMPACT_ATOMS: atom_id res chain seq x y z
N MET A 1 26.82 5.96 -11.50
CA MET A 1 27.47 6.56 -12.68
C MET A 1 26.41 6.63 -13.77
N SER A 2 25.72 7.75 -13.92
CA SER A 2 24.84 7.96 -15.06
C SER A 2 25.74 8.15 -16.29
N GLN A 3 25.72 7.20 -17.22
CA GLN A 3 26.23 7.49 -18.57
C GLN A 3 25.18 8.39 -19.21
N ASP A 4 25.57 9.61 -19.58
CA ASP A 4 24.71 10.51 -20.35
C ASP A 4 24.34 9.82 -21.67
N PHE A 5 23.17 9.18 -21.72
CA PHE A 5 22.61 8.61 -22.94
C PHE A 5 22.02 9.73 -23.78
N THR A 6 22.41 9.78 -25.05
CA THR A 6 21.77 10.71 -25.98
C THR A 6 20.33 10.26 -26.26
N PRO A 7 19.39 11.18 -26.55
CA PRO A 7 18.03 10.82 -26.93
C PRO A 7 17.96 9.85 -28.12
N ALA A 8 18.92 9.93 -29.04
CA ALA A 8 19.02 9.03 -30.19
C ALA A 8 19.38 7.59 -29.77
N GLU A 9 20.27 7.42 -28.80
CA GLU A 9 20.64 6.10 -28.28
C GLU A 9 19.51 5.48 -27.48
N LEU A 10 18.82 6.27 -26.65
CA LEU A 10 17.63 5.81 -25.91
C LEU A 10 16.57 5.30 -26.89
N LYS A 11 16.21 6.11 -27.88
CA LYS A 11 15.22 5.72 -28.90
C LYS A 11 15.63 4.47 -29.69
N SER A 12 16.91 4.34 -30.02
CA SER A 12 17.47 3.16 -30.71
C SER A 12 17.29 1.89 -29.87
N ARG A 13 17.56 1.98 -28.56
CA ARG A 13 17.37 0.86 -27.62
C ARG A 13 15.91 0.47 -27.44
N ILE A 14 15.03 1.45 -27.26
CA ILE A 14 13.58 1.22 -27.16
C ILE A 14 13.07 0.54 -28.43
N THR A 15 13.51 0.99 -29.61
CA THR A 15 13.14 0.34 -30.89
C THR A 15 13.59 -1.12 -30.93
N LYS A 16 14.82 -1.41 -30.50
CA LYS A 16 15.36 -2.78 -30.46
C LYS A 16 14.65 -3.68 -29.44
N LEU A 17 14.13 -3.11 -28.35
CA LEU A 17 13.41 -3.85 -27.31
C LEU A 17 12.19 -4.59 -27.89
N HIS A 18 11.55 -4.02 -28.91
CA HIS A 18 10.39 -4.60 -29.59
C HIS A 18 10.69 -5.22 -30.97
N ASP A 19 11.92 -5.14 -31.49
CA ASP A 19 12.27 -5.77 -32.77
C ASP A 19 12.40 -7.30 -32.59
N PRO A 20 11.60 -8.11 -33.29
CA PRO A 20 11.64 -9.58 -33.16
C PRO A 20 12.97 -10.20 -33.56
N ARG A 21 13.85 -9.45 -34.25
CA ARG A 21 15.18 -9.90 -34.66
C ARG A 21 16.25 -9.65 -33.59
N THR A 22 15.95 -8.88 -32.54
CA THR A 22 16.89 -8.63 -31.45
C THR A 22 17.13 -9.91 -30.66
N PRO A 23 18.36 -10.43 -30.57
CA PRO A 23 18.66 -11.64 -29.81
C PRO A 23 18.36 -11.47 -28.32
N GLN A 24 17.99 -12.55 -27.63
CA GLN A 24 17.69 -12.54 -26.19
C GLN A 24 18.80 -11.90 -25.34
N GLU A 25 20.07 -12.21 -25.62
CA GLU A 25 21.20 -11.66 -24.88
C GLU A 25 21.40 -10.14 -25.12
N GLU A 26 20.92 -9.62 -26.25
CA GLU A 26 20.89 -8.18 -26.50
C GLU A 26 19.68 -7.53 -25.79
N LEU A 27 18.52 -8.19 -25.76
CA LEU A 27 17.37 -7.75 -24.97
C LEU A 27 17.73 -7.61 -23.49
N LYS A 28 18.35 -8.63 -22.88
CA LYS A 28 18.82 -8.58 -21.49
C LYS A 28 19.73 -7.39 -21.24
N ARG A 29 20.68 -7.10 -22.14
CA ARG A 29 21.55 -5.92 -22.01
C ARG A 29 20.79 -4.60 -22.12
N ILE A 30 19.82 -4.52 -23.03
CA ILE A 30 18.97 -3.34 -23.19
C ILE A 30 18.16 -3.11 -21.92
N VAL A 31 17.44 -4.12 -21.43
CA VAL A 31 16.65 -4.05 -20.19
C VAL A 31 17.53 -3.62 -19.02
N MET A 32 18.69 -4.25 -18.84
CA MET A 32 19.65 -3.88 -17.79
C MET A 32 20.08 -2.42 -17.89
N THR A 33 20.34 -1.94 -19.11
CA THR A 33 20.73 -0.55 -19.35
C THR A 33 19.59 0.40 -18.98
N LEU A 34 18.38 0.14 -19.47
CA LEU A 34 17.21 0.97 -19.22
C LEU A 34 16.85 1.01 -17.72
N ALA A 35 17.04 -0.10 -17.00
CA ALA A 35 16.79 -0.22 -15.57
C ALA A 35 17.60 0.76 -14.73
N HIS A 36 18.79 1.16 -15.19
CA HIS A 36 19.70 2.04 -14.45
C HIS A 36 19.64 3.51 -14.89
N LEU A 37 18.67 3.88 -15.75
CA LEU A 37 18.49 5.26 -16.18
C LEU A 37 17.46 5.96 -15.28
N ASP A 38 17.78 7.17 -14.84
CA ASP A 38 16.88 8.07 -14.12
C ASP A 38 15.91 8.80 -15.07
N ASN A 39 15.32 8.05 -16.02
CA ASN A 39 14.56 8.58 -17.15
C ASN A 39 13.18 7.91 -17.26
N ALA A 40 12.12 8.73 -17.21
CA ALA A 40 10.73 8.25 -17.29
C ALA A 40 10.38 7.56 -18.61
N GLU A 41 11.00 7.93 -19.74
CA GLU A 41 10.81 7.27 -21.03
C GLU A 41 11.44 5.86 -21.03
N ALA A 42 12.56 5.67 -20.31
CA ALA A 42 13.16 4.36 -20.12
C ALA A 42 12.27 3.44 -19.26
N LEU A 43 11.76 3.95 -18.13
CA LEU A 43 10.79 3.24 -17.29
C LEU A 43 9.53 2.85 -18.07
N GLN A 44 8.95 3.79 -18.83
CA GLN A 44 7.79 3.52 -19.66
C GLN A 44 8.08 2.42 -20.70
N ALA A 45 9.25 2.43 -21.33
CA ALA A 45 9.62 1.40 -22.30
C ALA A 45 9.76 0.01 -21.66
N LEU A 46 10.27 -0.07 -20.43
CA LEU A 46 10.32 -1.33 -19.67
C LEU A 46 8.91 -1.84 -19.33
N GLU A 47 8.02 -0.95 -18.90
CA GLU A 47 6.62 -1.25 -18.62
C GLU A 47 5.86 -1.74 -19.85
N GLU A 48 6.07 -1.09 -21.01
CA GLU A 48 5.50 -1.53 -22.28
C GLU A 48 6.08 -2.90 -22.70
N PHE A 49 7.37 -3.13 -22.48
CA PHE A 49 8.01 -4.41 -22.80
C PHE A 49 7.51 -5.55 -21.90
N ARG A 50 7.22 -5.30 -20.62
CA ARG A 50 6.61 -6.28 -19.70
C ARG A 50 5.31 -6.86 -20.26
N GLN A 51 4.53 -6.06 -20.97
CA GLN A 51 3.26 -6.50 -21.59
C GLN A 51 3.46 -7.22 -22.93
N SER A 52 4.69 -7.31 -23.44
CA SER A 52 4.97 -7.95 -24.72
C SER A 52 5.07 -9.47 -24.61
N SER A 53 4.86 -10.17 -25.72
CA SER A 53 5.05 -11.64 -25.80
C SER A 53 6.49 -12.09 -25.54
N ARG A 54 7.46 -11.17 -25.59
CA ARG A 54 8.88 -11.43 -25.39
C ARG A 54 9.36 -11.12 -23.98
N ALA A 55 8.51 -10.60 -23.10
CA ALA A 55 8.87 -10.30 -21.71
C ALA A 55 9.47 -11.52 -21.00
N ALA A 56 8.93 -12.71 -21.25
CA ALA A 56 9.42 -13.98 -20.70
C ALA A 56 10.86 -14.35 -21.12
N GLU A 57 11.43 -13.70 -22.14
CA GLU A 57 12.84 -13.87 -22.52
C GLU A 57 13.79 -13.17 -21.53
N VAL A 58 13.27 -12.25 -20.71
CA VAL A 58 13.99 -11.54 -19.65
C VAL A 58 13.30 -11.82 -18.31
N GLU A 59 13.72 -12.92 -17.67
CA GLU A 59 13.13 -13.46 -16.44
C GLU A 59 13.10 -12.50 -15.25
N TRP A 60 13.86 -11.41 -15.32
CA TRP A 60 14.00 -10.41 -14.26
C TRP A 60 13.44 -9.03 -14.66
N ILE A 61 12.49 -9.00 -15.60
CA ILE A 61 11.89 -7.73 -16.07
C ILE A 61 11.18 -6.94 -14.96
N GLU A 62 10.53 -7.60 -14.00
CA GLU A 62 9.92 -6.91 -12.86
C GLU A 62 10.99 -6.21 -12.02
N GLN A 63 12.08 -6.91 -11.67
CA GLN A 63 13.18 -6.31 -10.91
C GLN A 63 13.84 -5.13 -11.65
N ALA A 64 13.91 -5.20 -12.98
CA ALA A 64 14.41 -4.10 -13.80
C ALA A 64 13.49 -2.87 -13.75
N ILE A 65 12.17 -3.08 -13.72
CA ILE A 65 11.18 -2.02 -13.56
C ILE A 65 11.29 -1.41 -12.16
N ASP A 66 11.40 -2.24 -11.12
CA ASP A 66 11.56 -1.80 -9.73
C ASP A 66 12.81 -0.92 -9.57
N GLU A 67 13.94 -1.36 -10.14
CA GLU A 67 15.19 -0.61 -10.12
C GLU A 67 15.09 0.70 -10.92
N SER A 68 14.46 0.67 -12.11
CA SER A 68 14.22 1.88 -12.90
C SER A 68 13.34 2.89 -12.16
N THR A 69 12.29 2.39 -11.52
CA THR A 69 11.37 3.17 -10.69
C THR A 69 12.13 3.84 -9.54
N TYR A 70 13.03 3.10 -8.86
CA TYR A 70 13.89 3.68 -7.82
C TYR A 70 14.72 4.86 -8.35
N PHE A 71 15.42 4.69 -9.48
CA PHE A 71 16.26 5.76 -10.04
C PHE A 71 15.45 6.96 -10.54
N VAL A 72 14.27 6.72 -11.13
CA VAL A 72 13.35 7.79 -11.56
C VAL A 72 12.83 8.58 -10.37
N LEU A 73 12.55 7.92 -9.24
CA LEU A 73 12.01 8.52 -8.02
C LEU A 73 13.07 9.01 -7.04
N GLU A 74 14.36 8.91 -7.36
CA GLU A 74 15.42 9.42 -6.50
C GLU A 74 15.33 10.97 -6.41
N PRO A 75 15.22 11.55 -5.21
CA PRO A 75 15.14 13.00 -5.05
C PRO A 75 16.39 13.72 -5.55
N LYS A 76 16.22 14.70 -6.44
CA LYS A 76 17.32 15.47 -7.05
C LYS A 76 17.56 16.82 -6.35
N ASN A 77 16.67 17.20 -5.44
CA ASN A 77 16.75 18.45 -4.67
C ASN A 77 15.95 18.35 -3.35
N GLU A 78 16.14 19.33 -2.45
CA GLU A 78 15.50 19.34 -1.12
C GLU A 78 13.96 19.37 -1.16
N ARG A 79 13.36 19.94 -2.21
CA ARG A 79 11.91 19.98 -2.36
C ARG A 79 11.39 18.59 -2.71
N GLU A 80 12.04 17.94 -3.68
CA GLU A 80 11.76 16.55 -4.03
C GLU A 80 11.98 15.60 -2.85
N GLU A 81 13.00 15.84 -2.02
CA GLU A 81 13.25 15.03 -0.82
C GLU A 81 12.09 15.14 0.18
N LYS A 82 11.57 16.36 0.41
CA LYS A 82 10.40 16.56 1.26
C LYS A 82 9.14 15.91 0.69
N ASP A 83 8.94 16.00 -0.62
CA ASP A 83 7.79 15.37 -1.28
C ASP A 83 7.88 13.85 -1.27
N TYR A 84 9.08 13.29 -1.43
CA TYR A 84 9.34 11.87 -1.27
C TYR A 84 8.96 11.38 0.14
N LEU A 85 9.47 12.05 1.19
CA LEU A 85 9.14 11.71 2.59
C LEU A 85 7.64 11.83 2.90
N ARG A 86 6.96 12.80 2.28
CA ARG A 86 5.50 12.94 2.40
C ARG A 86 4.78 11.75 1.81
N VAL A 87 5.24 11.23 0.68
CA VAL A 87 4.63 10.04 0.07
C VAL A 87 4.91 8.78 0.89
N GLU A 88 6.11 8.62 1.45
CA GLU A 88 6.38 7.52 2.39
C GLU A 88 5.41 7.57 3.57
N LEU A 89 5.25 8.74 4.19
CA LEU A 89 4.29 8.93 5.29
C LEU A 89 2.83 8.71 4.85
N TRP A 90 2.49 9.02 3.60
CA TRP A 90 1.17 8.74 3.04
C TRP A 90 0.89 7.23 3.00
N GLN A 91 1.88 6.41 2.63
CA GLN A 91 1.74 4.96 2.59
C GLN A 91 1.58 4.35 3.97
N GLU A 92 2.39 4.80 4.94
CA GLU A 92 2.26 4.36 6.34
C GLU A 92 0.83 4.60 6.88
N TYR A 93 0.26 5.79 6.63
CA TYR A 93 -1.10 6.09 7.06
C TYR A 93 -2.19 5.39 6.22
N GLU A 94 -1.92 5.06 4.96
CA GLU A 94 -2.84 4.27 4.14
C GLU A 94 -2.92 2.81 4.64
N GLU A 95 -1.79 2.22 5.01
CA GLU A 95 -1.74 0.91 5.66
C GLU A 95 -2.49 0.93 6.99
N GLU A 96 -2.24 1.92 7.84
CA GLU A 96 -2.96 2.10 9.10
C GLU A 96 -4.47 2.26 8.86
N LEU A 97 -4.88 3.05 7.86
CA LEU A 97 -6.28 3.22 7.49
C LEU A 97 -6.93 1.88 7.12
N TYR A 98 -6.28 1.05 6.31
CA TYR A 98 -6.81 -0.26 5.94
C TYR A 98 -6.97 -1.19 7.15
N ASP A 99 -5.98 -1.21 8.06
CA ASP A 99 -6.07 -1.98 9.29
C ASP A 99 -7.25 -1.54 10.17
N LYS A 100 -7.46 -0.22 10.30
CA LYS A 100 -8.58 0.35 11.06
C LYS A 100 -9.93 0.04 10.41
N MET A 101 -10.02 0.10 9.09
CA MET A 101 -11.23 -0.29 8.36
C MET A 101 -11.58 -1.77 8.59
N ALA A 102 -10.58 -2.65 8.56
CA ALA A 102 -10.77 -4.08 8.84
C ALA A 102 -11.22 -4.30 10.30
N GLN A 103 -10.63 -3.59 11.26
CA GLN A 103 -11.06 -3.64 12.67
C GLN A 103 -12.50 -3.15 12.86
N ARG A 104 -12.92 -2.10 12.15
CA ARG A 104 -14.30 -1.58 12.18
C ARG A 104 -15.29 -2.62 11.68
N GLU A 105 -14.96 -3.31 10.59
CA GLU A 105 -15.79 -4.41 10.07
C GLU A 105 -15.86 -5.58 11.03
N ALA A 106 -14.75 -5.96 11.65
CA ALA A 106 -14.73 -7.00 12.67
C ALA A 106 -15.59 -6.64 13.89
N ALA A 107 -15.56 -5.39 14.35
CA ALA A 107 -16.40 -4.90 15.45
C ALA A 107 -17.90 -4.97 15.09
N GLU A 108 -18.28 -4.64 13.85
CA GLU A 108 -19.66 -4.76 13.38
C GLU A 108 -20.13 -6.22 13.33
N VAL A 109 -19.30 -7.13 12.82
CA VAL A 109 -19.60 -8.57 12.84
C VAL A 109 -19.75 -9.09 14.27
N HIS A 110 -18.87 -8.66 15.18
CA HIS A 110 -18.95 -9.04 16.59
C HIS A 110 -20.26 -8.55 17.25
N LYS A 111 -20.65 -7.31 17.00
CA LYS A 111 -21.94 -6.76 17.45
C LYS A 111 -23.11 -7.63 16.97
N GLN A 112 -23.13 -7.98 15.68
CA GLN A 112 -24.19 -8.82 15.11
C GLN A 112 -24.24 -10.22 15.73
N GLN A 113 -23.08 -10.81 16.02
CA GLN A 113 -23.01 -12.09 16.75
C GLN A 113 -23.62 -12.00 18.15
N LEU A 114 -23.35 -10.90 18.88
CA LEU A 114 -23.92 -10.67 20.19
C LEU A 114 -25.43 -10.44 20.14
N GLU A 115 -25.94 -9.74 19.11
CA GLU A 115 -27.37 -9.54 18.88
C GLU A 115 -28.07 -10.88 18.62
N VAL A 116 -27.49 -11.73 17.76
CA VAL A 116 -28.01 -13.09 17.51
C VAL A 116 -27.94 -13.95 18.77
N GLU A 117 -26.85 -13.89 19.54
CA GLU A 117 -26.75 -14.61 20.81
C GLU A 117 -27.82 -14.15 21.80
N LYS A 118 -28.11 -12.84 21.85
CA LYS A 118 -29.18 -12.29 22.68
C LYS A 118 -30.52 -12.94 22.35
N GLU A 119 -30.90 -12.96 21.08
CA GLU A 119 -32.15 -13.55 20.59
C GLU A 119 -32.25 -15.03 20.99
N PHE A 120 -31.17 -15.80 20.80
CA PHE A 120 -31.13 -17.20 21.21
C PHE A 120 -31.28 -17.39 22.72
N LEU A 121 -30.66 -16.53 23.54
CA LEU A 121 -30.81 -16.60 24.99
C LEU A 121 -32.23 -16.23 25.44
N GLU A 122 -32.87 -15.26 24.78
CA GLU A 122 -34.28 -14.90 25.03
C GLU A 122 -35.22 -16.09 24.78
N GLU A 123 -35.05 -16.79 23.65
CA GLU A 123 -35.79 -18.01 23.35
C GLU A 123 -35.49 -19.14 24.36
N ALA A 124 -34.22 -19.34 24.70
CA ALA A 124 -33.80 -20.37 25.64
C ALA A 124 -34.32 -20.13 27.07
N MET A 125 -34.46 -18.87 27.49
CA MET A 125 -35.09 -18.51 28.77
C MET A 125 -36.57 -18.91 28.80
N ALA A 126 -37.28 -18.71 27.69
CA ALA A 126 -38.70 -19.07 27.57
C ALA A 126 -38.91 -20.59 27.49
N ALA A 127 -37.99 -21.32 26.85
CA ALA A 127 -38.05 -22.77 26.66
C ALA A 127 -37.37 -23.59 27.77
N ALA A 128 -36.83 -22.94 28.81
CA ALA A 128 -36.04 -23.61 29.85
C ALA A 128 -36.85 -24.72 30.57
N PRO A 129 -36.34 -25.96 30.67
CA PRO A 129 -37.11 -27.09 31.21
C PRO A 129 -37.24 -27.06 32.74
N ASN A 130 -36.47 -26.23 33.44
CA ASN A 130 -36.56 -26.01 34.88
C ASN A 130 -35.89 -24.67 35.27
N GLU A 131 -36.17 -24.23 36.50
CA GLU A 131 -35.66 -22.94 37.02
C GLU A 131 -34.13 -22.89 37.10
N SER A 132 -33.47 -24.00 37.40
CA SER A 132 -32.00 -24.03 37.48
C SER A 132 -31.36 -23.71 36.13
N ILE A 133 -31.87 -24.27 35.03
CA ILE A 133 -31.38 -23.97 33.68
C ILE A 133 -31.76 -22.54 33.31
N ARG A 134 -32.99 -22.11 33.62
CA ARG A 134 -33.44 -20.73 33.35
C ARG A 134 -32.51 -19.69 33.99
N LEU A 135 -32.12 -19.88 35.25
CA LEU A 135 -31.21 -18.97 35.95
C LEU A 135 -29.80 -18.93 35.33
N GLN A 136 -29.30 -20.04 34.79
CA GLN A 136 -28.02 -20.06 34.07
C GLN A 136 -28.09 -19.25 32.77
N VAL A 137 -29.20 -19.39 32.02
CA VAL A 137 -29.41 -18.61 30.79
C VAL A 137 -29.57 -17.12 31.11
N ILE A 138 -30.33 -16.76 32.15
CA ILE A 138 -30.46 -15.37 32.62
C ILE A 138 -29.10 -14.78 32.99
N ALA A 139 -28.26 -15.53 33.69
CA ALA A 139 -26.93 -15.07 34.08
C ALA A 139 -26.08 -14.74 32.84
N ARG A 140 -26.12 -15.58 31.79
CA ARG A 140 -25.43 -15.32 30.53
C ARG A 140 -26.03 -14.13 29.78
N HIS A 141 -27.36 -14.03 29.72
CA HIS A 141 -28.05 -12.92 29.06
C HIS A 141 -27.75 -11.56 29.73
N SER A 142 -27.59 -11.54 31.06
CA SER A 142 -27.46 -10.30 31.84
C SER A 142 -26.27 -9.41 31.46
N GLY A 143 -25.26 -9.95 30.77
CA GLY A 143 -24.09 -9.18 30.31
C GLY A 143 -24.13 -8.76 28.85
N ILE A 144 -25.04 -9.31 28.03
CA ILE A 144 -24.98 -9.13 26.57
C ILE A 144 -25.20 -7.69 26.15
N ASP A 145 -26.15 -6.97 26.74
CA ASP A 145 -26.40 -5.56 26.39
C ASP A 145 -25.18 -4.67 26.65
N THR A 146 -24.39 -4.99 27.68
CA THR A 146 -23.14 -4.26 27.96
C THR A 146 -22.10 -4.56 26.88
N LEU A 147 -21.97 -5.82 26.45
CA LEU A 147 -21.05 -6.20 25.39
C LEU A 147 -21.44 -5.58 24.04
N ILE A 148 -22.73 -5.53 23.71
CA ILE A 148 -23.24 -4.86 22.51
C ILE A 148 -22.88 -3.37 22.55
N LEU A 149 -23.11 -2.70 23.70
CA LEU A 149 -22.77 -1.29 23.86
C LEU A 149 -21.26 -1.04 23.72
N MET A 150 -20.41 -1.92 24.26
CA MET A 150 -18.97 -1.85 24.07
C MET A 150 -18.59 -1.96 22.59
N ALA A 151 -19.14 -2.95 21.86
CA ALA A 151 -18.88 -3.10 20.44
C ALA A 151 -19.34 -1.88 19.60
N VAL A 152 -20.46 -1.26 19.97
CA VAL A 152 -20.93 0.00 19.34
C VAL A 152 -19.95 1.14 19.60
N ASN A 153 -19.49 1.32 20.84
CA ASN A 153 -18.53 2.37 21.18
C ASN A 153 -17.18 2.15 20.49
N ASP A 154 -16.69 0.91 20.45
CA ASP A 154 -15.45 0.56 19.74
C ASP A 154 -15.56 0.90 18.25
N ARG A 155 -16.70 0.59 17.63
CA ARG A 155 -16.96 0.95 16.23
C ARG A 155 -16.97 2.47 16.02
N MET A 156 -17.61 3.23 16.91
CA MET A 156 -17.64 4.70 16.82
C MET A 156 -16.24 5.29 16.96
N ASN A 157 -15.43 4.80 17.89
CA ASN A 157 -14.04 5.25 18.04
C ASN A 157 -13.22 4.98 16.77
N LEU A 158 -13.39 3.80 16.16
CA LEU A 158 -12.74 3.46 14.90
C LEU A 158 -13.21 4.34 13.74
N GLU A 159 -14.50 4.69 13.68
CA GLU A 159 -15.03 5.63 12.67
C GLU A 159 -14.38 7.02 12.80
N ASP A 160 -14.18 7.52 14.02
CA ASP A 160 -13.49 8.80 14.27
C ASP A 160 -12.00 8.73 13.90
N GLU A 161 -11.31 7.63 14.24
CA GLU A 161 -9.91 7.40 13.87
C GLU A 161 -9.72 7.33 12.34
N ILE A 162 -10.59 6.58 11.65
CA ILE A 162 -10.63 6.49 10.18
C ILE A 162 -10.81 7.88 9.56
N ALA A 163 -11.78 8.67 10.03
CA ALA A 163 -12.00 10.01 9.52
C ALA A 163 -10.78 10.93 9.74
N GLY A 164 -10.09 10.77 10.86
CA GLY A 164 -8.83 11.46 11.15
C GLY A 164 -7.73 11.11 10.15
N LEU A 165 -7.52 9.81 9.87
CA LEU A 165 -6.55 9.33 8.90
C LEU A 165 -6.88 9.79 7.48
N GLU A 166 -8.13 9.67 7.05
CA GLU A 166 -8.59 10.17 5.74
C GLU A 166 -8.30 11.67 5.57
N PHE A 167 -8.54 12.46 6.61
CA PHE A 167 -8.22 13.88 6.61
C PHE A 167 -6.71 14.13 6.46
N ILE A 168 -5.87 13.42 7.22
CA ILE A 168 -4.41 13.53 7.15
C ILE A 168 -3.91 13.16 5.75
N LEU A 169 -4.35 12.03 5.20
CA LEU A 169 -4.00 11.57 3.86
C LEU A 169 -4.36 12.61 2.79
N ALA A 170 -5.54 13.22 2.90
CA ALA A 170 -5.95 14.30 2.01
C ALA A 170 -5.10 15.57 2.15
N GLN A 171 -4.57 15.88 3.35
CA GLN A 171 -3.62 16.99 3.52
C GLN A 171 -2.26 16.67 2.92
N ILE A 172 -1.77 15.45 3.11
CA ILE A 172 -0.50 15.00 2.52
C ILE A 172 -0.58 15.09 0.99
N GLU A 173 -1.64 14.58 0.38
CA GLU A 173 -1.87 14.64 -1.07
C GLU A 173 -1.79 16.08 -1.62
N LYS A 174 -2.41 17.03 -0.92
CA LYS A 174 -2.37 18.45 -1.31
C LYS A 174 -0.97 19.06 -1.13
N ALA A 175 -0.23 18.60 -0.14
CA ALA A 175 1.09 19.12 0.22
C ALA A 175 2.21 18.59 -0.67
N VAL A 176 2.04 17.46 -1.35
CA VAL A 176 3.00 16.99 -2.37
C VAL A 176 2.95 17.91 -3.57
N GLU A 177 4.06 18.55 -3.91
CA GLU A 177 4.10 19.59 -4.96
C GLU A 177 4.70 19.08 -6.27
N SER A 178 5.66 18.18 -6.20
CA SER A 178 6.35 17.61 -7.35
C SER A 178 5.42 16.77 -8.23
N PRO A 179 5.34 17.04 -9.55
CA PRO A 179 4.57 16.24 -10.48
C PRO A 179 4.96 14.75 -10.49
N LEU A 180 6.25 14.45 -10.26
CA LEU A 180 6.79 13.10 -10.19
C LEU A 180 6.10 12.28 -9.10
N TYR A 181 6.14 12.78 -7.86
CA TYR A 181 5.59 12.09 -6.69
C TYR A 181 4.05 12.09 -6.65
N ARG A 182 3.39 13.05 -7.29
CA ARG A 182 1.93 13.01 -7.47
C ARG A 182 1.46 11.87 -8.38
N THR A 183 2.24 11.56 -9.41
CA THR A 183 1.84 10.61 -10.47
C THR A 183 2.25 9.19 -10.12
N HIS A 184 3.47 9.01 -9.61
CA HIS A 184 4.08 7.70 -9.36
C HIS A 184 4.10 7.31 -7.87
N GLY A 185 4.11 8.30 -6.97
CA GLY A 185 4.36 8.06 -5.55
C GLY A 185 3.35 7.16 -4.85
N LYS A 186 2.06 7.25 -5.20
CA LYS A 186 0.98 6.51 -4.52
C LYS A 186 1.02 4.99 -4.73
N ARG A 187 1.59 4.49 -5.83
CA ARG A 187 1.60 3.05 -6.14
C ARG A 187 2.96 2.39 -6.04
N GLU A 188 4.03 3.15 -6.24
CA GLU A 188 5.33 2.56 -6.58
C GLU A 188 6.38 2.70 -5.45
N ILE A 189 6.23 3.64 -4.52
CA ILE A 189 7.24 3.88 -3.47
C ILE A 189 7.19 2.82 -2.34
N GLY A 190 6.02 2.22 -2.09
CA GLY A 190 5.79 1.38 -0.90
C GLY A 190 6.33 -0.04 -1.01
N VAL A 191 6.70 -0.49 -2.21
CA VAL A 191 7.17 -1.87 -2.42
C VAL A 191 8.70 -1.97 -2.39
N HIS A 192 9.44 -0.87 -2.58
CA HIS A 192 10.87 -0.98 -2.96
C HIS A 192 11.87 -0.09 -2.23
N ILE A 193 11.46 0.82 -1.36
CA ILE A 193 12.41 1.76 -0.74
C ILE A 193 12.23 1.80 0.78
N HIS A 194 12.60 0.71 1.44
CA HIS A 194 12.93 0.77 2.87
C HIS A 194 14.25 1.55 3.03
N ARG A 195 14.17 2.89 2.97
CA ARG A 195 15.24 3.71 3.53
C ARG A 195 15.09 3.64 5.04
N ASP A 196 16.02 2.91 5.64
CA ASP A 196 16.17 2.77 7.08
C ASP A 196 16.34 4.17 7.72
N CYS A 197 15.23 4.79 8.16
CA CYS A 197 15.15 6.16 8.67
C CYS A 197 16.15 6.42 9.82
N GLU A 198 16.51 5.39 10.57
CA GLU A 198 17.52 5.45 11.63
C GLU A 198 18.94 5.74 11.13
N THR A 199 19.29 5.24 9.94
CA THR A 199 20.62 5.42 9.36
C THR A 199 20.82 6.85 8.85
N TRP A 200 19.73 7.51 8.44
CA TRP A 200 19.73 8.91 7.97
C TRP A 200 19.84 9.92 9.12
N LEU A 201 19.10 9.72 10.22
CA LEU A 201 19.19 10.59 11.41
C LEU A 201 20.58 10.58 12.07
N LYS A 202 21.34 9.49 11.93
CA LYS A 202 22.71 9.38 12.44
C LYS A 202 23.70 10.22 11.63
N LYS A 203 23.57 10.28 10.30
CA LYS A 203 24.48 11.04 9.42
C LYS A 203 24.39 12.56 9.52
N ARG A 204 23.31 13.10 10.12
CA ARG A 204 23.15 14.55 10.36
C ARG A 204 23.63 15.03 11.74
N LYS A 205 24.07 14.11 12.60
CA LYS A 205 24.67 14.41 13.91
C LYS A 205 26.20 14.39 13.90
N GLU A 206 26.81 14.17 12.73
CA GLU A 206 28.23 14.24 12.44
C GLU A 206 28.52 15.42 11.51
#